data_AF-A0A0M9X701-F1
#
_entry.id   AF-A0A0M9X701-F1
#
_cell.length_a   1.000
_cell.length_b   1.000
_cell.length_c   1.000
_cell.angle_alpha   90.00
_cell.angle_beta   90.00
_cell.angle_gamma   90.00
#
_symmetry.space_group_name_H-M   'P 1'
#
loop_
_entity.id
_entity.type
_entity.pdbx_description
1 polymer ?
#
loop_
_entity_poly.entity_id
_entity_poly.type
_entity_poly.pdbx_seq_one_letter_code
_entity_poly.pdbx_strand_id
1 'polypeptide(L)'
;MPMLDVYIPDGALQPDAEAVLLNRITEILVRNEGFDPADPVSRSVSWLWLHRPASIYVGGEPADAPRYKVVPSVPEGQLDEQKRASVIAEVTEAILDAENGAWPRDASRIWVFPTEIPEGHWGGWGRIRPLATILARLTGGDTKRARTLARERIAASRAEHARLP
;
A
#
# COMPACT_ATOMS: atom_id res chain seq x y z
N MET A 1 -6.63 4.96 3.60
CA MET A 1 -6.34 4.46 4.96
C MET A 1 -5.54 3.17 4.81
N PRO A 2 -4.33 3.21 4.25
CA PRO A 2 -3.53 2.02 4.04
C PRO A 2 -2.79 1.65 5.34
N MET A 3 -2.66 0.34 5.56
CA MET A 3 -1.70 -0.25 6.50
C MET A 3 -0.60 -0.89 5.66
N LEU A 4 0.64 -0.42 5.81
CA LEU A 4 1.75 -0.80 4.95
C LEU A 4 2.77 -1.62 5.73
N ASP A 5 3.05 -2.84 5.28
CA ASP A 5 4.25 -3.56 5.72
C ASP A 5 5.33 -3.44 4.66
N VAL A 6 6.47 -2.85 5.02
CA VAL A 6 7.61 -2.62 4.11
C VAL A 6 8.82 -3.34 4.65
N TYR A 7 9.34 -4.30 3.88
CA TYR A 7 10.47 -5.15 4.27
C TYR A 7 11.71 -4.69 3.51
N ILE A 8 12.66 -4.10 4.25
CA ILE A 8 13.92 -3.58 3.70
C ILE A 8 15.06 -4.21 4.51
N PRO A 9 15.96 -5.00 3.90
CA PRO A 9 17.12 -5.54 4.60
C PRO A 9 17.95 -4.43 5.23
N ASP A 10 18.55 -4.71 6.38
CA ASP A 10 19.38 -3.72 7.05
C ASP A 10 20.59 -3.35 6.17
N GLY A 11 20.93 -2.07 6.14
CA GLY A 11 21.99 -1.54 5.28
C GLY A 11 21.74 -1.59 3.75
N ALA A 12 20.56 -2.01 3.28
CA ALA A 12 20.25 -2.06 1.85
C ALA A 12 20.17 -0.66 1.20
N LEU A 13 19.75 0.34 1.96
CA LEU A 13 19.56 1.73 1.52
C LEU A 13 20.31 2.69 2.43
N GLN A 14 20.70 3.85 1.89
CA GLN A 14 21.20 4.95 2.71
C GLN A 14 20.07 5.50 3.61
N PRO A 15 20.34 5.86 4.88
CA PRO A 15 19.29 6.27 5.83
C PRO A 15 18.38 7.39 5.32
N ASP A 16 18.96 8.42 4.69
CA ASP A 16 18.19 9.55 4.15
C ASP A 16 17.33 9.12 2.95
N ALA A 17 17.86 8.27 2.07
CA ALA A 17 17.13 7.73 0.93
C ALA A 17 15.98 6.83 1.38
N GLU A 18 16.18 6.06 2.46
CA GLU A 18 15.14 5.24 3.05
C GLU A 18 14.01 6.10 3.64
N ALA A 19 14.32 7.13 4.43
CA ALA A 19 13.31 8.01 4.98
C ALA A 19 12.44 8.66 3.89
N VAL A 20 13.07 9.11 2.79
CA VAL A 20 12.38 9.64 1.61
C VAL A 20 11.53 8.57 0.94
N LEU A 21 12.05 7.35 0.78
CA LEU A 21 11.31 6.23 0.21
C LEU A 21 10.05 5.89 1.01
N LEU A 22 10.14 5.79 2.35
CA LEU A 22 9.00 5.45 3.19
C LEU A 22 7.88 6.51 3.09
N ASN A 23 8.26 7.78 3.01
CA ASN A 23 7.32 8.85 2.73
C ASN A 23 6.69 8.69 1.33
N ARG A 24 7.51 8.47 0.30
CA ARG A 24 7.06 8.33 -1.10
C ARG A 24 6.10 7.15 -1.28
N ILE A 25 6.38 5.99 -0.67
CA ILE A 25 5.48 4.82 -0.68
C ILE A 25 4.13 5.19 -0.05
N THR A 26 4.14 5.88 1.09
CA THR A 26 2.91 6.33 1.75
C THR A 26 2.08 7.24 0.83
N GLU A 27 2.73 8.19 0.14
CA GLU A 27 2.07 9.11 -0.80
C GLU A 27 1.50 8.41 -2.03
N ILE A 28 2.24 7.44 -2.60
CA ILE A 28 1.77 6.62 -3.71
C ILE A 28 0.45 5.93 -3.33
N LEU A 29 0.38 5.33 -2.15
CA LEU A 29 -0.83 4.62 -1.73
C LEU A 29 -2.00 5.56 -1.47
N VAL A 30 -1.79 6.66 -0.73
CA VAL A 30 -2.86 7.63 -0.43
C VAL A 30 -3.46 8.18 -1.72
N ARG A 31 -2.61 8.54 -2.70
CA ARG A 31 -3.06 9.01 -4.02
C ARG A 31 -3.84 7.94 -4.78
N ASN A 32 -3.35 6.70 -4.81
CA ASN A 32 -4.02 5.61 -5.54
C ASN A 32 -5.38 5.22 -4.92
N GLU A 33 -5.56 5.37 -3.61
CA GLU A 33 -6.89 5.26 -2.97
C GLU A 33 -7.86 6.41 -3.36
N GLY A 34 -7.34 7.46 -4.01
CA GLY A 34 -8.08 8.63 -4.48
C GLY A 34 -8.16 9.75 -3.46
N PHE A 35 -7.20 9.86 -2.54
CA PHE A 35 -7.10 10.94 -1.56
C PHE A 35 -5.87 11.83 -1.81
N ASP A 36 -5.88 13.03 -1.25
CA ASP A 36 -4.75 13.95 -1.34
C ASP A 36 -3.65 13.56 -0.33
N PRO A 37 -2.43 13.21 -0.78
CA PRO A 37 -1.32 12.91 0.12
C PRO A 37 -0.86 14.11 0.97
N ALA A 38 -1.27 15.34 0.63
CA ALA A 38 -1.02 16.54 1.44
C ALA A 38 -2.08 16.77 2.53
N ASP A 39 -3.25 16.11 2.47
CA ASP A 39 -4.30 16.26 3.47
C ASP A 39 -3.88 15.62 4.82
N PRO A 40 -3.80 16.40 5.91
CA PRO A 40 -3.40 15.89 7.22
C PRO A 40 -4.31 14.77 7.74
N VAL A 41 -5.61 14.80 7.40
CA VAL A 41 -6.55 13.78 7.85
C VAL A 41 -6.21 12.44 7.21
N SER A 42 -6.05 12.41 5.89
CA SER A 42 -5.65 11.22 5.13
C SER A 42 -4.29 10.67 5.57
N ARG A 43 -3.30 11.54 5.83
CA ARG A 43 -1.99 11.11 6.34
C ARG A 43 -2.06 10.50 7.75
N SER A 44 -2.85 11.08 8.65
CA SER A 44 -2.91 10.63 10.06
C SER A 44 -3.39 9.20 10.24
N VAL A 45 -4.09 8.66 9.24
CA VAL A 45 -4.69 7.32 9.24
C VAL A 45 -4.03 6.38 8.23
N SER A 46 -2.85 6.75 7.75
CA SER A 46 -2.01 5.96 6.84
C SER A 46 -0.74 5.56 7.57
N TRP A 47 -0.61 4.28 7.90
CA TRP A 47 0.47 3.80 8.77
C TRP A 47 1.37 2.84 8.01
N LEU A 48 2.66 2.90 8.34
CA LEU A 48 3.70 2.07 7.74
C LEU A 48 4.55 1.44 8.84
N TRP A 49 4.71 0.13 8.76
CA TRP A 49 5.65 -0.67 9.54
C TRP A 49 6.85 -1.03 8.68
N LEU A 50 8.02 -0.61 9.13
CA LEU A 50 9.28 -0.99 8.55
C LEU A 50 9.79 -2.27 9.22
N HIS A 51 9.98 -3.30 8.42
CA HIS A 51 10.46 -4.60 8.85
C HIS A 51 11.89 -4.80 8.35
N ARG A 52 12.74 -5.33 9.24
CA ARG A 52 14.13 -5.74 8.94
C ARG A 52 14.21 -7.26 8.97
N PRO A 53 14.16 -7.95 7.81
CA PRO A 53 14.36 -9.38 7.77
C PRO A 53 15.75 -9.75 8.33
N ALA A 54 15.81 -10.71 9.25
CA ALA A 54 17.08 -11.22 9.77
C ALA A 54 17.92 -11.94 8.69
N SER A 55 17.24 -12.52 7.69
CA SER A 55 17.85 -13.18 6.54
C SER A 55 16.85 -13.29 5.41
N ILE A 56 17.33 -13.33 4.16
CA ILE A 56 16.52 -13.58 2.96
C ILE A 56 17.18 -14.67 2.14
N TYR A 57 16.36 -15.60 1.65
CA TYR A 57 16.80 -16.72 0.79
C TYR A 57 16.03 -16.68 -0.54
N VAL A 58 16.73 -16.98 -1.64
CA VAL A 58 16.17 -17.11 -2.99
C VAL A 58 16.48 -18.51 -3.49
N GLY A 59 15.44 -19.29 -3.81
CA GLY A 59 15.63 -20.69 -4.23
C GLY A 59 16.23 -21.61 -3.15
N GLY A 60 16.18 -21.21 -1.88
CA GLY A 60 16.77 -21.97 -0.76
C GLY A 60 18.17 -21.54 -0.35
N GLU A 61 18.81 -20.64 -1.10
CA GLU A 61 20.16 -20.14 -0.82
C GLU A 61 20.12 -18.67 -0.35
N PRO A 62 21.09 -18.21 0.47
CA PRO A 62 21.16 -16.80 0.88
C PRO A 62 21.14 -15.85 -0.31
N ALA A 63 20.35 -14.78 -0.22
CA ALA A 63 20.27 -13.78 -1.27
C ALA A 63 21.61 -13.05 -1.45
N ASP A 64 22.04 -12.93 -2.70
CA ASP A 64 23.26 -12.24 -3.16
C ASP A 64 23.09 -10.72 -3.34
N ALA A 65 21.84 -10.25 -3.37
CA ALA A 65 21.44 -8.85 -3.46
C ALA A 65 20.18 -8.61 -2.61
N PRO A 66 19.90 -7.36 -2.18
CA PRO A 66 18.71 -7.03 -1.42
C PRO A 66 17.44 -7.42 -2.17
N ARG A 67 16.50 -8.02 -1.44
CA ARG A 67 15.14 -8.32 -1.90
C ARG A 67 14.16 -7.52 -1.06
N TYR A 68 13.17 -6.95 -1.72
CA TYR A 68 12.19 -6.08 -1.08
C TYR A 68 10.80 -6.69 -1.19
N LYS A 69 10.01 -6.49 -0.15
CA LYS A 69 8.60 -6.87 -0.13
C LYS A 69 7.80 -5.71 0.43
N VAL A 70 6.74 -5.33 -0.26
CA VAL A 70 5.78 -4.32 0.20
C VAL A 70 4.39 -4.95 0.19
N VAL A 71 3.69 -4.89 1.32
CA VAL A 71 2.32 -5.41 1.45
C VAL A 71 1.40 -4.25 1.86
N PRO A 72 0.86 -3.48 0.90
CA PRO A 72 -0.21 -2.56 1.18
C PRO A 72 -1.48 -3.32 1.53
N SER A 73 -2.09 -3.03 2.66
CA SER A 73 -3.44 -3.49 3.02
C SER A 73 -4.40 -2.31 3.03
N VAL A 74 -5.52 -2.42 2.31
CA VAL A 74 -6.55 -1.38 2.20
C VAL A 74 -7.95 -1.95 2.43
N PRO A 75 -8.95 -1.14 2.84
CA PRO A 75 -10.35 -1.56 2.79
C PRO A 75 -10.79 -1.97 1.38
N GLU A 76 -11.61 -3.03 1.26
CA GLU A 76 -12.24 -3.46 0.00
C GLU A 76 -12.88 -2.29 -0.76
N GLY A 77 -12.62 -2.20 -2.06
CA GLY A 77 -13.14 -1.16 -2.95
C GLY A 77 -12.24 0.08 -3.06
N GLN A 78 -11.09 0.11 -2.40
CA GLN A 78 -10.16 1.24 -2.51
C GLN A 78 -9.30 1.17 -3.78
N LEU A 79 -8.91 -0.05 -4.20
CA LEU A 79 -8.01 -0.25 -5.33
C LEU A 79 -8.66 -1.17 -6.36
N ASP A 80 -9.11 -0.57 -7.46
CA ASP A 80 -9.46 -1.30 -8.69
C ASP A 80 -8.20 -1.84 -9.39
N GLU A 81 -8.39 -2.67 -10.40
CA GLU A 81 -7.32 -3.27 -11.21
C GLU A 81 -6.25 -2.26 -11.67
N GLN A 82 -6.67 -1.12 -12.22
CA GLN A 82 -5.75 -0.11 -12.70
C GLN A 82 -4.93 0.51 -11.56
N LYS A 83 -5.57 0.84 -10.45
CA LYS A 83 -4.88 1.36 -9.26
C LYS A 83 -3.93 0.35 -8.65
N ARG A 84 -4.30 -0.93 -8.57
CA ARG A 84 -3.40 -1.98 -8.08
C ARG A 84 -2.17 -2.10 -8.98
N ALA A 85 -2.35 -2.07 -10.30
CA ALA A 85 -1.22 -2.06 -11.25
C ALA A 85 -0.33 -0.84 -11.07
N SER A 86 -0.92 0.35 -10.88
CA SER A 86 -0.17 1.59 -10.62
C SER A 86 0.63 1.51 -9.32
N VAL A 87 0.03 1.03 -8.23
CA VAL A 87 0.73 0.84 -6.95
C VAL A 87 1.94 -0.09 -7.12
N ILE A 88 1.78 -1.21 -7.83
CA ILE A 88 2.87 -2.16 -8.07
C ILE A 88 4.01 -1.48 -8.81
N ALA A 89 3.72 -0.81 -9.92
CA ALA A 89 4.72 -0.16 -10.75
C ALA A 89 5.44 0.98 -10.00
N GLU A 90 4.67 1.89 -9.40
CA GLU A 90 5.22 3.09 -8.76
C GLU A 90 6.04 2.79 -7.51
N VAL A 91 5.61 1.82 -6.68
CA VAL A 91 6.39 1.39 -5.51
C VAL A 91 7.69 0.70 -5.95
N THR A 92 7.63 -0.12 -7.01
CA THR A 92 8.81 -0.79 -7.57
C THR A 92 9.84 0.24 -8.04
N GLU A 93 9.42 1.23 -8.83
CA GLU A 93 10.31 2.30 -9.29
C GLU A 93 10.85 3.14 -8.13
N ALA A 94 10.03 3.45 -7.12
CA ALA A 94 10.47 4.22 -5.96
C ALA A 94 11.60 3.50 -5.20
N ILE A 95 11.52 2.18 -5.03
CA ILE A 95 12.56 1.38 -4.38
C ILE A 95 13.84 1.37 -5.24
N LEU A 96 13.72 1.13 -6.54
CA LEU A 96 14.87 1.14 -7.45
C LEU A 96 15.57 2.50 -7.50
N ASP A 97 14.82 3.60 -7.40
CA ASP A 97 15.39 4.95 -7.29
C ASP A 97 16.13 5.14 -5.96
N ALA A 98 15.58 4.63 -4.87
CA ALA A 98 16.16 4.78 -3.52
C ALA A 98 17.50 4.04 -3.36
N GLU A 99 17.74 2.99 -4.16
CA GLU A 99 19.05 2.32 -4.20
C GLU A 99 20.17 3.21 -4.73
N ASN A 100 19.85 4.28 -5.48
CA ASN A 100 20.80 5.27 -5.99
C ASN A 100 22.05 4.65 -6.65
N GLY A 101 21.85 3.57 -7.44
CA GLY A 101 22.92 2.89 -8.16
C GLY A 101 23.78 1.93 -7.32
N ALA A 102 23.45 1.69 -6.05
CA ALA A 102 24.16 0.71 -5.21
C ALA A 102 24.06 -0.74 -5.74
N TRP A 103 23.02 -1.03 -6.52
CA TRP A 103 22.75 -2.33 -7.13
C TRP A 103 22.34 -2.17 -8.59
N PRO A 104 22.53 -3.20 -9.44
CA PRO A 104 21.92 -3.23 -10.76
C PRO A 104 20.41 -3.02 -10.65
N ARG A 105 19.88 -2.15 -11.52
CA ARG A 105 18.45 -1.85 -11.57
C ARG A 105 17.70 -3.09 -12.07
N ASP A 106 17.07 -3.79 -11.14
CA ASP A 106 16.42 -5.08 -11.39
C ASP A 106 15.12 -5.17 -10.60
N ALA A 107 14.00 -5.01 -11.30
CA ALA A 107 12.66 -5.07 -10.71
C ALA A 107 12.30 -6.46 -10.18
N SER A 108 12.96 -7.54 -10.64
CA SER A 108 12.67 -8.90 -10.18
C SER A 108 13.00 -9.14 -8.70
N ARG A 109 13.74 -8.20 -8.08
CA ARG A 109 14.09 -8.21 -6.64
C ARG A 109 12.97 -7.67 -5.75
N ILE A 110 11.89 -7.13 -6.32
CA ILE A 110 10.86 -6.39 -5.60
C ILE A 110 9.51 -7.06 -5.79
N TRP A 111 8.82 -7.29 -4.69
CA TRP A 111 7.46 -7.82 -4.69
C TRP A 111 6.52 -6.82 -4.01
N VAL A 112 5.42 -6.50 -4.67
CA VAL A 112 4.38 -5.60 -4.15
C VAL A 112 3.05 -6.36 -4.17
N PHE A 113 2.38 -6.42 -3.03
CA PHE A 113 1.12 -7.17 -2.86
C PHE A 113 -0.01 -6.24 -2.41
N PRO A 114 -0.64 -5.46 -3.31
CA PRO A 114 -1.80 -4.64 -2.96
C PRO A 114 -2.94 -5.56 -2.53
N THR A 115 -3.21 -5.59 -1.24
CA THR A 115 -4.16 -6.51 -0.59
C THR A 115 -5.39 -5.74 -0.15
N GLU A 116 -6.57 -6.21 -0.56
CA GLU A 116 -7.83 -5.69 -0.05
C GLU A 116 -8.32 -6.55 1.12
N ILE A 117 -8.74 -5.90 2.21
CA ILE A 117 -9.39 -6.54 3.34
C ILE A 117 -10.91 -6.44 3.13
N PRO A 118 -11.64 -7.56 3.08
CA PRO A 118 -13.08 -7.56 2.80
C PRO A 118 -13.86 -6.61 3.72
N GLU A 119 -14.88 -5.97 3.17
CA GLU A 119 -15.80 -5.12 3.94
C GLU A 119 -16.35 -5.91 5.14
N GLY A 120 -16.36 -5.27 6.30
CA GLY A 120 -16.71 -5.91 7.57
C GLY A 120 -15.52 -6.53 8.33
N HIS A 121 -14.35 -6.67 7.71
CA HIS A 121 -13.14 -7.23 8.36
C HIS A 121 -12.08 -6.17 8.66
N TRP A 122 -12.17 -4.99 8.05
CA TRP A 122 -11.28 -3.88 8.36
C TRP A 122 -11.51 -3.36 9.78
N GLY A 123 -10.54 -3.63 10.66
CA GLY A 123 -10.58 -3.27 12.08
C GLY A 123 -9.77 -2.01 12.38
N GLY A 124 -10.27 -1.18 13.28
CA GLY A 124 -9.55 0.00 13.78
C GLY A 124 -10.26 0.64 14.96
N TRP A 125 -9.48 1.14 15.93
CA TRP A 125 -10.01 1.71 17.17
C TRP A 125 -10.94 0.75 17.94
N GLY A 126 -10.57 -0.53 18.02
CA GLY A 126 -11.32 -1.55 18.76
C GLY A 126 -12.66 -1.96 18.15
N ARG A 127 -12.92 -1.64 16.87
CA ARG A 127 -14.18 -1.96 16.17
C ARG A 127 -13.97 -2.21 14.69
N ILE A 128 -14.96 -2.83 14.05
CA ILE A 128 -15.06 -2.84 12.60
C ILE A 128 -15.30 -1.42 12.10
N ARG A 129 -14.63 -1.05 11.01
CA ARG A 129 -14.70 0.26 10.38
C ARG A 129 -15.19 0.09 8.94
N PRO A 130 -16.52 0.19 8.71
CA PRO A 130 -17.08 0.09 7.36
C PRO A 130 -16.47 1.13 6.42
N LEU A 131 -16.28 0.79 5.14
CA LEU A 131 -15.73 1.72 4.15
C LEU A 131 -16.49 3.05 4.14
N ALA A 132 -17.82 3.03 4.26
CA ALA A 132 -18.64 4.26 4.32
C ALA A 132 -18.25 5.18 5.49
N THR A 133 -17.85 4.62 6.63
CA THR A 133 -17.42 5.40 7.80
C THR A 133 -16.03 5.99 7.59
N ILE A 134 -15.15 5.24 6.92
CA ILE A 134 -13.81 5.70 6.53
C ILE A 134 -13.94 6.86 5.54
N LEU A 135 -14.71 6.67 4.47
CA LEU A 135 -14.95 7.70 3.45
C LEU A 135 -15.59 8.94 4.05
N ALA A 136 -16.60 8.80 4.92
CA ALA A 136 -17.20 9.97 5.59
C ALA A 136 -16.15 10.80 6.35
N ARG A 137 -15.17 10.16 7.01
CA ARG A 137 -14.08 10.88 7.68
C ARG A 137 -13.14 11.56 6.68
N LEU A 138 -12.79 10.88 5.60
CA LEU A 138 -11.82 11.36 4.61
C LEU A 138 -12.39 12.40 3.63
N THR A 139 -13.71 12.46 3.46
CA THR A 139 -14.39 13.36 2.52
C THR A 139 -15.23 14.42 3.21
N GLY A 140 -14.82 14.90 4.38
CA GLY A 140 -15.42 16.07 5.04
C GLY A 140 -16.77 15.83 5.74
N GLY A 141 -17.14 14.59 6.05
CA GLY A 141 -18.28 14.28 6.93
C GLY A 141 -19.62 13.99 6.25
N ASP A 142 -19.72 14.06 4.91
CA ASP A 142 -20.98 13.73 4.19
C ASP A 142 -21.25 12.22 4.20
N THR A 143 -22.04 11.80 5.19
CA THR A 143 -22.38 10.38 5.40
C THR A 143 -23.25 9.80 4.28
N LYS A 144 -24.08 10.61 3.60
CA LYS A 144 -24.95 10.11 2.52
C LYS A 144 -24.11 9.80 1.30
N ARG A 145 -23.26 10.75 0.89
CA ARG A 145 -22.31 10.58 -0.21
C ARG A 145 -21.35 9.42 0.06
N ALA A 146 -20.80 9.35 1.27
CA ALA A 146 -19.87 8.29 1.64
C ALA A 146 -20.48 6.89 1.57
N ARG A 147 -21.75 6.72 1.97
CA ARG A 147 -22.47 5.45 1.84
C ARG A 147 -22.68 5.05 0.38
N THR A 148 -23.06 6.00 -0.48
CA THR A 148 -23.22 5.72 -1.92
C THR A 148 -21.89 5.30 -2.53
N LEU A 149 -20.83 6.09 -2.31
CA LEU A 149 -19.50 5.80 -2.84
C LEU A 149 -18.94 4.47 -2.34
N ALA A 150 -19.14 4.14 -1.06
CA ALA A 150 -18.72 2.85 -0.52
C ALA A 150 -19.42 1.68 -1.22
N ARG A 151 -20.74 1.76 -1.42
CA ARG A 151 -21.50 0.71 -2.11
C ARG A 151 -21.02 0.52 -3.55
N GLU A 152 -20.80 1.61 -4.28
CA GLU A 152 -20.31 1.57 -5.65
C GLU A 152 -18.93 0.93 -5.74
N ARG A 153 -18.00 1.35 -4.89
CA ARG A 153 -16.63 0.83 -4.81
C ARG A 153 -16.59 -0.66 -4.46
N ILE A 154 -17.35 -1.09 -3.45
CA ILE A 154 -17.41 -2.49 -3.05
C ILE A 154 -18.08 -3.34 -4.14
N ALA A 155 -19.18 -2.86 -4.74
CA ALA A 155 -19.84 -3.59 -5.83
C ALA A 155 -18.90 -3.77 -7.03
N ALA A 156 -18.12 -2.74 -7.38
CA ALA A 156 -17.13 -2.80 -8.44
C ALA A 156 -16.02 -3.83 -8.12
N SER A 157 -15.42 -3.78 -6.91
CA SER A 157 -14.41 -4.74 -6.47
C SER A 157 -14.92 -6.18 -6.56
N ARG A 158 -16.14 -6.45 -6.08
CA ARG A 158 -16.74 -7.81 -6.14
C ARG A 158 -17.03 -8.28 -7.56
N ALA A 159 -17.54 -7.39 -8.41
CA ALA A 159 -17.78 -7.71 -9.82
C ALA A 159 -16.47 -7.95 -10.59
N GLU A 160 -15.39 -7.30 -10.17
CA GLU A 160 -14.05 -7.55 -10.68
C GLU A 160 -13.52 -8.92 -10.22
N HIS A 161 -13.55 -9.21 -8.92
CA HIS A 161 -13.13 -10.50 -8.38
C HIS A 161 -13.90 -11.69 -8.95
N ALA A 162 -15.20 -11.53 -9.21
CA ALA A 162 -16.02 -12.57 -9.84
C ALA A 162 -15.66 -12.83 -11.33
N ARG A 163 -14.92 -11.92 -11.99
CA ARG A 163 -14.45 -12.09 -13.38
C ARG A 163 -13.06 -12.70 -13.45
N LEU A 164 -12.28 -12.67 -12.37
CA LEU A 164 -10.98 -13.31 -12.32
C LEU A 164 -11.18 -14.85 -12.33
N PRO A 165 -10.36 -15.58 -13.10
CA PRO A 165 -10.49 -17.03 -13.28
C PRO A 165 -10.22 -17.84 -12.02
#